data_AF-A0A358HZM4-F1
#
_entry.id   AF-A0A358HZM4-F1
#
_cell.length_a   1.000
_cell.length_b   1.000
_cell.length_c   1.000
_cell.angle_alpha   90.00
_cell.angle_beta   90.00
_cell.angle_gamma   90.00
#
_symmetry.space_group_name_H-M   'P 1'
#
loop_
_entity.id
_entity.type
_entity.pdbx_description
1 polymer ?
#
loop_
_entity_poly.entity_id
_entity_poly.type
_entity_poly.pdbx_seq_one_letter_code
_entity_poly.pdbx_strand_id
1 'polypeptide(L)'
;MTTSHSTQTPSATAPPKKSKLGPMARREAKLALWMLAPTFVIVMGVVLFPLLANFWISVKPVKLSDLRPPTPVVSERIRGDMDVAGEEFRIQYRMRNSSQTGAIDDVVLTDTLPSGITITDIDPACEVDGQNVTCRLDRLEGGDRQRLELKATADADFAANPVSPRDSEPTLTGNSENILTNNQFTLDNFARIFDSREFWSVLWVTIAYTVFGTLGALVLGLFAAQILNKPFKGRAIIRGLFLFPYVAPVIAVAFTWVILLDPFNGTFNAILQRMNVTDAGVNFFGQRALPIDIFGLTIEFPLALATVIAFEAWRYFPLSFLFILARMQSISSDMYEAAEVDGASPLQQFWHISLPQLLGILSTLFLLRFIWTFNKFDDIFLLTGGAAGTR
;
A
#
# COMPACT_ATOMS: atom_id res chain seq x y z
N MET A 1 -52.99 -69.21 -1.62
CA MET A 1 -53.31 -67.83 -1.23
C MET A 1 -52.04 -67.00 -1.33
N THR A 2 -51.91 -66.29 -2.43
CA THR A 2 -50.81 -65.38 -2.78
C THR A 2 -51.13 -63.99 -2.27
N THR A 3 -50.37 -63.46 -1.31
CA THR A 3 -50.43 -62.05 -0.91
C THR A 3 -49.11 -61.38 -1.26
N SER A 4 -49.14 -60.65 -2.38
CA SER A 4 -48.08 -59.75 -2.83
C SER A 4 -47.97 -58.57 -1.88
N HIS A 5 -46.84 -58.43 -1.17
CA HIS A 5 -46.48 -57.17 -0.54
C HIS A 5 -45.90 -56.23 -1.59
N SER A 6 -46.70 -55.27 -2.04
CA SER A 6 -46.23 -54.13 -2.82
C SER A 6 -45.47 -53.18 -1.91
N THR A 7 -44.14 -53.15 -2.04
CA THR A 7 -43.29 -52.11 -1.47
C THR A 7 -43.53 -50.81 -2.23
N GLN A 8 -44.33 -49.90 -1.67
CA GLN A 8 -44.43 -48.53 -2.16
C GLN A 8 -43.11 -47.81 -1.90
N THR A 9 -42.43 -47.41 -2.98
CA THR A 9 -41.27 -46.51 -2.94
C THR A 9 -41.74 -45.12 -2.49
N PRO A 10 -41.07 -44.45 -1.51
CA PRO A 10 -41.43 -43.09 -1.18
C PRO A 10 -41.09 -42.18 -2.37
N SER A 11 -42.09 -41.47 -2.88
CA SER A 11 -41.90 -40.48 -3.94
C SER A 11 -40.88 -39.46 -3.48
N ALA A 12 -39.83 -39.24 -4.28
CA ALA A 12 -38.89 -38.14 -4.09
C ALA A 12 -39.65 -36.81 -4.09
N THR A 13 -39.86 -36.24 -2.90
CA THR A 13 -40.41 -34.90 -2.72
C THR A 13 -39.43 -33.92 -3.37
N ALA A 14 -39.91 -33.23 -4.41
CA ALA A 14 -39.19 -32.12 -5.02
C ALA A 14 -38.70 -31.14 -3.95
N PRO A 15 -37.53 -30.50 -4.13
CA PRO A 15 -37.00 -29.55 -3.16
C PRO A 15 -38.06 -28.47 -2.90
N PRO A 16 -38.31 -28.08 -1.63
CA PRO A 16 -39.38 -27.15 -1.32
C PRO A 16 -39.16 -25.86 -2.11
N LYS A 17 -40.12 -25.51 -2.98
CA LYS A 17 -40.16 -24.22 -3.67
C LYS A 17 -40.02 -23.13 -2.60
N LYS A 18 -38.98 -22.29 -2.70
CA LYS A 18 -38.68 -21.17 -1.78
C LYS A 18 -39.99 -20.54 -1.33
N SER A 19 -40.43 -20.82 -0.10
CA SER A 19 -41.69 -20.28 0.39
C SER A 19 -41.53 -18.77 0.38
N LYS A 20 -42.47 -18.06 -0.25
CA LYS A 20 -42.47 -16.60 -0.20
C LYS A 20 -42.59 -16.24 1.28
N LEU A 21 -41.52 -15.66 1.86
CA LEU A 21 -41.45 -15.24 3.25
C LEU A 21 -42.77 -14.57 3.64
N GLY A 22 -43.37 -15.04 4.74
CA GLY A 22 -44.60 -14.47 5.29
C GLY A 22 -44.42 -12.99 5.65
N PRO A 23 -45.52 -12.22 5.77
CA PRO A 23 -45.46 -10.78 6.01
C PRO A 23 -44.71 -10.40 7.30
N MET A 24 -44.77 -11.22 8.36
CA MET A 24 -43.97 -11.04 9.58
C MET A 24 -42.47 -11.31 9.34
N ALA A 25 -42.12 -12.43 8.72
CA ALA A 25 -40.73 -12.75 8.39
C ALA A 25 -40.06 -11.69 7.48
N ARG A 26 -40.84 -11.03 6.60
CA ARG A 26 -40.35 -9.87 5.82
C ARG A 26 -40.09 -8.64 6.67
N ARG A 27 -40.93 -8.36 7.68
CA ARG A 27 -40.72 -7.24 8.60
C ARG A 27 -39.50 -7.48 9.48
N GLU A 28 -39.32 -8.70 9.97
CA GLU A 28 -38.15 -9.10 10.74
C GLU A 28 -36.86 -9.02 9.91
N ALA A 29 -36.87 -9.53 8.67
CA ALA A 29 -35.72 -9.41 7.77
C ALA A 29 -35.37 -7.94 7.46
N LYS A 30 -36.39 -7.08 7.30
CA LYS A 30 -36.17 -5.64 7.08
C LYS A 30 -35.61 -4.95 8.33
N LEU A 31 -36.07 -5.32 9.53
CA LEU A 31 -35.54 -4.84 10.79
C LEU A 31 -34.08 -5.29 10.97
N ALA A 32 -33.77 -6.57 10.70
CA ALA A 32 -32.42 -7.11 10.76
C ALA A 32 -31.49 -6.39 9.78
N LEU A 33 -31.95 -6.13 8.54
CA LEU A 33 -31.19 -5.33 7.58
C LEU A 33 -30.93 -3.90 8.11
N TRP A 34 -31.93 -3.27 8.72
CA TRP A 34 -31.79 -1.93 9.30
C TRP A 34 -30.82 -1.90 10.48
N MET A 35 -30.79 -2.94 11.31
CA MET A 35 -29.84 -3.07 12.42
C MET A 35 -28.42 -3.32 11.93
N LEU A 36 -28.24 -4.05 10.83
CA LEU A 36 -26.94 -4.30 10.22
C LEU A 36 -26.46 -3.16 9.31
N ALA A 37 -27.37 -2.30 8.82
CA ALA A 37 -27.06 -1.26 7.84
C ALA A 37 -25.96 -0.29 8.31
N PRO A 38 -25.96 0.24 9.55
CA PRO A 38 -24.90 1.16 9.99
C PRO A 38 -23.52 0.50 9.94
N THR A 39 -23.40 -0.72 10.47
CA THR A 39 -22.14 -1.47 10.45
C THR A 39 -21.70 -1.79 9.03
N PHE A 40 -22.63 -2.24 8.19
CA PHE A 40 -22.35 -2.53 6.78
C PHE A 40 -21.91 -1.29 6.01
N VAL A 41 -22.56 -0.14 6.22
CA VAL A 41 -22.20 1.14 5.58
C VAL A 41 -20.83 1.61 6.03
N ILE A 42 -20.49 1.48 7.32
CA ILE A 42 -19.15 1.85 7.82
C ILE A 42 -18.08 0.96 7.19
N VAL A 43 -18.26 -0.36 7.22
CA VAL A 43 -17.29 -1.32 6.64
C VAL A 43 -17.16 -1.08 5.13
N MET A 44 -18.28 -0.93 4.43
CA MET A 44 -18.29 -0.65 3.00
C MET A 44 -17.65 0.70 2.69
N GLY A 45 -17.88 1.73 3.51
CA GLY A 45 -17.25 3.05 3.36
C GLY A 45 -15.73 2.98 3.48
N VAL A 46 -15.21 2.26 4.48
CA VAL A 46 -13.77 2.06 4.67
C VAL A 46 -13.13 1.32 3.50
N VAL A 47 -13.84 0.39 2.86
CA VAL A 47 -13.33 -0.38 1.71
C VAL A 47 -13.49 0.37 0.39
N LEU A 48 -14.65 0.98 0.14
CA LEU A 48 -14.95 1.64 -1.12
C LEU A 48 -14.32 3.02 -1.23
N PHE A 49 -14.16 3.76 -0.12
CA PHE A 49 -13.60 5.11 -0.18
C PHE A 49 -12.18 5.13 -0.78
N PRO A 50 -11.22 4.30 -0.34
CA PRO A 50 -9.89 4.25 -0.96
C PRO A 50 -9.94 3.85 -2.45
N LEU A 51 -10.85 2.95 -2.82
CA LEU A 51 -11.01 2.50 -4.20
C LEU A 51 -11.53 3.63 -5.10
N LEU A 52 -12.56 4.33 -4.65
CA LEU A 52 -13.11 5.51 -5.35
C LEU A 52 -12.10 6.65 -5.39
N ALA A 53 -11.36 6.88 -4.31
CA ALA A 53 -10.29 7.87 -4.25
C ALA A 53 -9.16 7.55 -5.23
N ASN A 54 -8.72 6.29 -5.32
CA ASN A 54 -7.73 5.86 -6.31
C ASN A 54 -8.20 6.11 -7.75
N PHE A 55 -9.46 5.75 -8.05
CA PHE A 55 -10.03 6.03 -9.37
C PHE A 55 -10.08 7.54 -9.64
N TRP A 56 -10.57 8.33 -8.69
CA TRP A 56 -10.63 9.79 -8.80
C TRP A 56 -9.25 10.41 -9.04
N ILE A 57 -8.25 10.03 -8.27
CA ILE A 57 -6.87 10.54 -8.38
C ILE A 57 -6.22 10.10 -9.70
N SER A 58 -6.53 8.91 -10.21
CA SER A 58 -5.92 8.38 -11.43
C SER A 58 -6.18 9.25 -12.68
N VAL A 59 -7.31 9.97 -12.71
CA VAL A 59 -7.68 10.88 -13.81
C VAL A 59 -7.33 12.34 -13.51
N LYS A 60 -6.60 12.63 -12.44
CA LYS A 60 -6.12 13.98 -12.13
C LYS A 60 -4.76 14.26 -12.77
N PRO A 61 -4.45 15.53 -13.13
CA PRO A 61 -3.15 15.95 -13.66
C PRO A 61 -2.06 15.98 -12.57
N VAL A 62 -1.99 14.95 -11.74
CA VAL A 62 -1.04 14.83 -10.63
C VAL A 62 0.36 14.61 -11.20
N LYS A 63 1.33 15.39 -10.70
CA LYS A 63 2.76 15.25 -10.97
C LYS A 63 3.49 14.97 -9.64
N LEU A 64 4.80 14.68 -9.71
CA LEU A 64 5.70 14.59 -8.55
C LEU A 64 5.98 15.97 -7.90
N SER A 65 4.96 16.82 -7.78
CA SER A 65 5.02 18.17 -7.21
C SER A 65 4.20 18.24 -5.92
N ASP A 66 4.35 19.32 -5.16
CA ASP A 66 3.56 19.55 -3.95
C ASP A 66 2.05 19.53 -4.28
N LEU A 67 1.31 18.64 -3.63
CA LEU A 67 -0.14 18.47 -3.81
C LEU A 67 -0.96 19.33 -2.85
N ARG A 68 -0.27 20.05 -1.95
CA ARG A 68 -0.92 21.00 -1.07
C ARG A 68 -1.47 22.17 -1.88
N PRO A 69 -2.61 22.74 -1.47
CA PRO A 69 -3.10 23.96 -2.08
C PRO A 69 -2.04 25.07 -1.95
N PRO A 70 -1.86 25.92 -2.97
CA PRO A 70 -1.03 27.12 -2.86
C PRO A 70 -1.46 27.96 -1.65
N THR A 71 -0.50 28.32 -0.81
CA THR A 71 -0.73 29.10 0.40
C THR A 71 0.22 30.28 0.42
N PRO A 72 -0.24 31.44 0.86
CA PRO A 72 0.62 32.58 0.86
C PRO A 72 1.37 32.63 2.20
N VAL A 73 2.66 32.91 2.14
CA VAL A 73 3.57 32.85 3.29
C VAL A 73 4.10 34.24 3.55
N VAL A 74 3.90 34.74 4.77
CA VAL A 74 4.40 36.04 5.22
C VAL A 74 5.59 35.85 6.17
N SER A 75 6.55 36.76 6.06
CA SER A 75 7.60 36.94 7.05
C SER A 75 7.74 38.42 7.34
N GLU A 76 7.65 38.78 8.61
CA GLU A 76 7.81 40.15 9.08
C GLU A 76 9.31 40.44 9.35
N ARG A 77 9.75 41.65 9.00
CA ARG A 77 11.07 42.17 9.36
C ARG A 77 10.96 43.62 9.80
N ILE A 78 11.53 43.90 10.95
CA ILE A 78 11.62 45.26 11.49
C ILE A 78 13.00 45.83 11.15
N ARG A 79 13.05 47.10 10.76
CA ARG A 79 14.28 47.85 10.49
C ARG A 79 14.21 49.24 11.13
N GLY A 80 15.16 49.54 11.98
CA GLY A 80 15.21 50.78 12.76
C GLY A 80 15.35 50.44 14.23
N ASP A 81 15.54 51.47 15.04
CA ASP A 81 15.53 51.36 16.50
C ASP A 81 14.13 51.73 17.01
N MET A 82 13.53 50.83 17.80
CA MET A 82 12.21 51.03 18.41
C MET A 82 12.33 51.43 19.87
N ASP A 83 13.53 51.33 20.44
CA ASP A 83 13.80 51.58 21.86
C ASP A 83 13.94 53.09 22.12
N VAL A 84 13.95 53.91 21.05
CA VAL A 84 14.01 55.36 21.08
C VAL A 84 12.64 55.94 20.72
N ALA A 85 11.96 56.52 21.72
CA ALA A 85 10.65 57.13 21.54
C ALA A 85 10.68 58.24 20.47
N GLY A 86 9.73 58.18 19.53
CA GLY A 86 9.61 59.14 18.44
C GLY A 86 10.59 58.95 17.27
N GLU A 87 11.50 57.97 17.31
CA GLU A 87 12.29 57.59 16.14
C GLU A 87 11.44 56.76 15.16
N GLU A 88 11.57 57.04 13.86
CA GLU A 88 10.87 56.27 12.82
C GLU A 88 11.54 54.92 12.58
N PHE A 89 10.76 53.85 12.70
CA PHE A 89 11.15 52.51 12.29
C PHE A 89 10.23 51.97 11.20
N ARG A 90 10.71 50.94 10.51
CA ARG A 90 10.04 50.33 9.37
C ARG A 90 9.65 48.89 9.64
N ILE A 91 8.38 48.57 9.42
CA ILE A 91 7.85 47.21 9.44
C ILE A 91 7.73 46.74 7.99
N GLN A 92 8.47 45.69 7.63
CA GLN A 92 8.49 45.12 6.29
C GLN A 92 7.83 43.74 6.29
N TYR A 93 6.67 43.62 5.64
CA TYR A 93 6.03 42.34 5.38
C TYR A 93 6.52 41.80 4.05
N ARG A 94 7.25 40.69 4.09
CA ARG A 94 7.69 39.97 2.88
C ARG A 94 6.80 38.78 2.67
N MET A 95 6.07 38.78 1.58
CA MET A 95 5.11 37.74 1.25
C MET A 95 5.60 36.96 0.03
N ARG A 96 5.31 35.67 0.00
CA ARG A 96 5.56 34.82 -1.17
C ARG A 96 4.44 33.82 -1.37
N ASN A 97 4.20 33.44 -2.63
CA ASN A 97 3.39 32.29 -2.95
C ASN A 97 4.19 31.00 -2.66
N SER A 98 3.58 30.02 -2.00
CA SER A 98 4.23 28.72 -1.77
C SER A 98 4.33 27.85 -3.03
N SER A 99 3.49 28.11 -4.05
CA SER A 99 3.50 27.46 -5.35
C SER A 99 4.29 28.27 -6.38
N GLN A 100 4.92 27.57 -7.33
CA GLN A 100 5.62 28.17 -8.48
C GLN A 100 4.69 28.43 -9.67
N THR A 101 3.50 27.82 -9.69
CA THR A 101 2.61 27.83 -10.86
C THR A 101 1.17 28.17 -10.53
N GLY A 102 0.70 27.85 -9.32
CA GLY A 102 -0.67 28.14 -8.91
C GLY A 102 -0.78 29.54 -8.34
N ALA A 103 -1.73 30.32 -8.85
CA ALA A 103 -2.08 31.61 -8.26
C ALA A 103 -2.89 31.45 -6.96
N ILE A 104 -2.87 32.48 -6.13
CA ILE A 104 -3.68 32.61 -4.93
C ILE A 104 -4.49 33.89 -5.08
N ASP A 105 -5.81 33.77 -5.00
CA ASP A 105 -6.76 34.87 -5.11
C ASP A 105 -7.24 35.31 -3.72
N ASP A 106 -7.87 36.49 -3.64
CA ASP A 106 -8.37 37.15 -2.43
C ASP A 106 -7.33 37.21 -1.30
N VAL A 107 -6.09 37.59 -1.62
CA VAL A 107 -5.02 37.63 -0.61
C VAL A 107 -5.19 38.81 0.33
N VAL A 108 -5.37 38.52 1.61
CA VAL A 108 -5.51 39.53 2.66
C VAL A 108 -4.50 39.27 3.78
N LEU A 109 -3.67 40.28 4.06
CA LEU A 109 -2.80 40.37 5.23
C LEU A 109 -3.58 41.05 6.35
N THR A 110 -3.60 40.44 7.53
CA THR A 110 -4.05 41.09 8.76
C THR A 110 -2.99 40.96 9.82
N ASP A 111 -2.74 42.06 10.53
CA ASP A 111 -1.82 42.11 11.65
C ASP A 111 -2.38 43.02 12.75
N THR A 112 -2.07 42.73 14.00
CA THR A 112 -2.48 43.52 15.17
C THR A 112 -1.24 44.02 15.88
N LEU A 113 -0.90 45.29 15.66
CA LEU A 113 0.28 45.89 16.26
C LEU A 113 0.11 46.05 17.78
N PRO A 114 1.19 45.92 18.57
CA PRO A 114 1.13 46.17 20.00
C PRO A 114 0.82 47.65 20.32
N SER A 115 0.23 47.87 21.48
CA SER A 115 -0.10 49.21 21.96
C SER A 115 1.13 50.10 22.11
N GLY A 116 1.02 51.35 21.67
CA GLY A 116 2.09 52.35 21.73
C GLY A 116 2.88 52.54 20.43
N ILE A 117 2.53 51.78 19.39
CA ILE A 117 2.99 52.01 18.02
C ILE A 117 1.95 52.84 17.26
N THR A 118 2.39 53.94 16.64
CA THR A 118 1.58 54.78 15.75
C THR A 118 2.14 54.75 14.34
N ILE A 119 1.29 54.44 13.35
CA ILE A 119 1.69 54.38 11.94
C ILE A 119 1.74 55.80 11.37
N THR A 120 2.88 56.16 10.77
CA THR A 120 3.12 57.49 10.16
C THR A 120 2.95 57.48 8.65
N ASP A 121 3.26 56.35 7.99
CA ASP A 121 3.16 56.18 6.54
C ASP A 121 2.73 54.75 6.21
N ILE A 122 1.78 54.62 5.29
CA ILE A 122 1.12 53.36 4.97
C ILE A 122 1.19 53.07 3.48
N ASP A 123 1.42 51.80 3.14
CA ASP A 123 1.36 51.34 1.76
C ASP A 123 -0.08 51.51 1.20
N PRO A 124 -0.27 51.93 -0.06
CA PRO A 124 -1.61 52.12 -0.65
C PRO A 124 -2.51 50.88 -0.60
N ALA A 125 -1.94 49.68 -0.49
CA ALA A 125 -2.70 48.43 -0.38
C ALA A 125 -3.26 48.18 1.03
N CYS A 126 -2.94 49.02 2.02
CA CYS A 126 -3.24 48.81 3.43
C CYS A 126 -4.20 49.85 4.01
N GLU A 127 -5.07 49.41 4.93
CA GLU A 127 -5.96 50.21 5.76
C GLU A 127 -5.62 49.95 7.23
N VAL A 128 -5.68 51.00 8.06
CA VAL A 128 -5.41 50.92 9.51
C VAL A 128 -6.62 51.40 10.28
N ASP A 129 -7.07 50.58 11.22
CA ASP A 129 -8.10 50.93 12.19
C ASP A 129 -7.56 50.70 13.61
N GLY A 130 -7.11 51.78 14.24
CA GLY A 130 -6.41 51.74 15.52
C GLY A 130 -5.08 50.99 15.43
N GLN A 131 -5.01 49.79 16.02
CA GLN A 131 -3.84 48.90 16.01
C GLN A 131 -3.95 47.78 14.97
N ASN A 132 -5.10 47.62 14.32
CA ASN A 132 -5.31 46.58 13.32
C ASN A 132 -4.91 47.10 11.94
N VAL A 133 -3.99 46.38 11.30
CA VAL A 133 -3.53 46.61 9.94
C VAL A 133 -4.19 45.57 9.04
N THR A 134 -4.86 46.00 7.98
CA THR A 134 -5.40 45.11 6.95
C THR A 134 -4.91 45.53 5.58
N CYS A 135 -4.19 44.65 4.87
CA CYS A 135 -3.74 44.91 3.50
C CYS A 135 -4.38 43.95 2.51
N ARG A 136 -5.02 44.49 1.47
CA ARG A 136 -5.67 43.72 0.39
C ARG A 136 -4.77 43.73 -0.84
N LEU A 137 -4.29 42.55 -1.22
CA LEU A 137 -3.34 42.37 -2.33
C LEU A 137 -4.00 41.76 -3.57
N ASP A 138 -5.26 41.36 -3.44
CA ASP A 138 -6.12 40.71 -4.42
C ASP A 138 -5.57 39.37 -4.94
N ARG A 139 -4.40 39.35 -5.59
CA ARG A 139 -3.85 38.15 -6.22
C ARG A 139 -2.33 38.05 -6.12
N LEU A 140 -1.84 36.86 -5.76
CA LEU A 140 -0.43 36.48 -5.86
C LEU A 140 -0.27 35.41 -6.96
N GLU A 141 0.49 35.70 -8.01
CA GLU A 141 0.79 34.70 -9.04
C GLU A 141 1.77 33.62 -8.53
N GLY A 142 1.89 32.53 -9.28
CA GLY A 142 2.85 31.47 -8.98
C GLY A 142 4.29 32.00 -8.94
N GLY A 143 4.99 31.74 -7.84
CA GLY A 143 6.38 32.18 -7.63
C GLY A 143 6.54 33.64 -7.20
N ASP A 144 5.45 34.40 -7.09
CA ASP A 144 5.49 35.82 -6.75
C ASP A 144 6.09 36.08 -5.37
N ARG A 145 6.78 37.23 -5.27
CA ARG A 145 7.32 37.78 -4.04
C ARG A 145 7.00 39.27 -3.96
N GLN A 146 6.17 39.63 -3.00
CA GLN A 146 5.78 41.02 -2.77
C GLN A 146 6.33 41.51 -1.43
N ARG A 147 6.45 42.83 -1.31
CA ARG A 147 6.90 43.49 -0.08
C ARG A 147 6.03 44.70 0.17
N LEU A 148 5.49 44.78 1.38
CA LEU A 148 4.82 45.97 1.90
C LEU A 148 5.69 46.58 2.98
N GLU A 149 5.73 47.91 3.03
CA GLU A 149 6.49 48.66 4.01
C GLU A 149 5.55 49.64 4.72
N LEU A 150 5.54 49.57 6.06
CA LEU A 150 4.87 50.55 6.92
C LEU A 150 5.92 51.31 7.70
N LYS A 151 5.75 52.62 7.85
CA LYS A 151 6.56 53.42 8.77
C LYS A 151 5.74 53.70 10.01
N ALA A 152 6.37 53.57 11.16
CA ALA A 152 5.75 53.79 12.44
C ALA A 152 6.72 54.44 13.43
N THR A 153 6.16 55.05 14.46
CA THR A 153 6.88 55.62 15.60
C THR A 153 6.39 54.96 16.88
N ALA A 154 7.30 54.76 17.84
CA ALA A 154 6.97 54.26 19.17
C ALA A 154 6.78 55.43 20.14
N ASP A 155 5.77 55.33 21.01
CA ASP A 155 5.59 56.26 22.12
C ASP A 155 6.56 55.98 23.28
N ALA A 156 6.58 56.88 24.26
CA ALA A 156 7.49 56.78 25.40
C ALA A 156 7.19 55.58 26.31
N ASP A 157 5.93 55.12 26.35
CA ASP A 157 5.50 54.00 27.19
C ASP A 157 5.94 52.66 26.57
N PHE A 158 5.86 52.52 25.24
CA PHE A 158 6.38 51.37 24.50
C PHE A 158 7.91 51.30 24.56
N ALA A 159 8.60 52.42 24.35
CA ALA A 159 10.06 52.48 24.41
C ALA A 159 10.63 52.09 25.79
N ALA A 160 9.87 52.30 26.87
CA ALA A 160 10.26 51.91 28.22
C ALA A 160 10.16 50.40 28.48
N ASN A 161 9.29 49.68 27.77
CA ASN A 161 9.12 48.22 27.84
C ASN A 161 8.79 47.66 26.45
N PRO A 162 9.76 47.55 25.54
CA PRO A 162 9.51 47.14 24.17
C PRO A 162 9.02 45.69 24.13
N VAL A 163 7.80 45.48 23.65
CA VAL A 163 7.30 44.16 23.25
C VAL A 163 7.72 43.95 21.81
N SER A 164 8.30 42.79 21.50
CA SER A 164 8.73 42.52 20.13
C SER A 164 7.50 42.48 19.22
N PRO A 165 7.41 43.28 18.14
CA PRO A 165 6.29 43.18 17.21
C PRO A 165 6.19 41.83 16.50
N ARG A 166 7.21 40.95 16.62
CA ARG A 166 7.09 39.54 16.22
C ARG A 166 6.14 38.72 17.09
N ASP A 167 5.74 39.24 18.25
CA ASP A 167 4.79 38.58 19.14
C ASP A 167 3.35 38.71 18.62
N SER A 168 3.08 39.68 17.73
CA SER A 168 1.93 39.65 16.82
C SER A 168 2.29 38.81 15.59
N GLU A 169 1.73 37.61 15.46
CA GLU A 169 1.93 36.80 14.25
C GLU A 169 1.01 37.34 13.13
N PRO A 170 1.54 37.98 12.07
CA PRO A 170 0.72 38.42 10.96
C PRO A 170 0.09 37.21 10.27
N THR A 171 -1.22 37.25 10.07
CA THR A 171 -1.96 36.19 9.38
C THR A 171 -2.20 36.58 7.93
N LEU A 172 -1.88 35.67 7.02
CA LEU A 172 -2.21 35.81 5.61
C LEU A 172 -3.29 34.80 5.22
N THR A 173 -4.37 35.29 4.63
CA THR A 173 -5.47 34.47 4.09
C THR A 173 -5.52 34.58 2.58
N GLY A 174 -6.02 33.54 1.91
CA GLY A 174 -6.17 33.52 0.46
C GLY A 174 -6.85 32.24 -0.01
N ASN A 175 -7.51 32.33 -1.15
CA ASN A 175 -8.22 31.24 -1.80
C ASN A 175 -7.34 30.65 -2.91
N SER A 176 -7.22 29.33 -2.97
CA SER A 176 -6.48 28.66 -4.03
C SER A 176 -7.12 27.34 -4.43
N GLU A 177 -6.93 26.96 -5.70
CA GLU A 177 -7.41 25.68 -6.20
C GLU A 177 -6.50 24.54 -5.73
N ASN A 178 -7.11 23.49 -5.18
CA ASN A 178 -6.43 22.25 -4.87
C ASN A 178 -6.54 21.28 -6.06
N ILE A 179 -5.39 20.78 -6.53
CA ILE A 179 -5.31 19.89 -7.69
C ILE A 179 -6.08 18.57 -7.53
N LEU A 180 -6.30 18.12 -6.28
CA LEU A 180 -7.02 16.88 -5.97
C LEU A 180 -8.54 17.07 -5.95
N THR A 181 -9.03 18.27 -5.60
CA THR A 181 -10.45 18.56 -5.44
C THR A 181 -11.04 19.43 -6.55
N ASN A 182 -10.21 19.92 -7.48
CA ASN A 182 -10.70 20.65 -8.65
C ASN A 182 -11.55 19.75 -9.57
N ASN A 183 -12.14 20.31 -10.64
CA ASN A 183 -12.90 19.55 -11.64
C ASN A 183 -12.10 19.30 -12.94
N GLN A 184 -10.77 19.39 -12.88
CA GLN A 184 -9.91 19.13 -14.03
C GLN A 184 -9.58 17.65 -14.12
N PHE A 185 -9.71 17.06 -15.30
CA PHE A 185 -9.41 15.64 -15.55
C PHE A 185 -8.54 15.50 -16.79
N THR A 186 -7.64 14.50 -16.79
CA THR A 186 -6.74 14.20 -17.92
C THR A 186 -6.44 12.70 -17.98
N LEU A 187 -6.10 12.23 -19.19
CA LEU A 187 -5.61 10.87 -19.43
C LEU A 187 -4.09 10.83 -19.71
N ASP A 188 -3.39 11.96 -19.60
CA ASP A 188 -1.97 12.07 -19.92
C ASP A 188 -1.11 11.11 -19.09
N ASN A 189 -1.50 10.86 -17.84
CA ASN A 189 -0.78 9.93 -16.97
C ASN A 189 -0.87 8.48 -17.49
N PHE A 190 -2.03 8.05 -17.99
CA PHE A 190 -2.17 6.75 -18.62
C PHE A 190 -1.34 6.65 -19.91
N ALA A 191 -1.43 7.67 -20.78
CA ALA A 191 -0.65 7.70 -22.01
C ALA A 191 0.86 7.62 -21.74
N ARG A 192 1.36 8.36 -20.74
CA ARG A 192 2.77 8.31 -20.32
C ARG A 192 3.20 6.94 -19.80
N ILE A 193 2.34 6.23 -19.08
CA ILE A 193 2.66 4.90 -18.55
C ILE A 193 2.79 3.90 -19.70
N PHE A 194 1.82 3.87 -20.63
CA PHE A 194 1.83 2.92 -21.74
C PHE A 194 2.90 3.22 -22.80
N ASP A 195 3.30 4.48 -22.96
CA ASP A 195 4.41 4.90 -23.83
C ASP A 195 5.80 4.67 -23.18
N SER A 196 5.84 4.35 -21.89
CA SER A 196 7.10 4.08 -21.20
C SER A 196 7.70 2.74 -21.67
N ARG A 197 9.00 2.77 -22.00
CA ARG A 197 9.76 1.58 -22.44
C ARG A 197 9.80 0.46 -21.39
N GLU A 198 9.62 0.81 -20.13
CA GLU A 198 9.75 -0.11 -19.00
C GLU A 198 8.43 -0.82 -18.64
N PHE A 199 7.27 -0.27 -19.04
CA PHE A 199 5.95 -0.75 -18.60
C PHE A 199 5.75 -2.25 -18.81
N TRP A 200 5.99 -2.74 -20.03
CA TRP A 200 5.80 -4.16 -20.36
C TRP A 200 6.79 -5.07 -19.63
N SER A 201 8.02 -4.58 -19.40
CA SER A 201 9.03 -5.32 -18.64
C SER A 201 8.60 -5.46 -17.18
N VAL A 202 8.18 -4.35 -16.55
CA VAL A 202 7.71 -4.35 -15.15
C VAL A 202 6.47 -5.23 -15.02
N LEU A 203 5.50 -5.08 -15.92
CA LEU A 203 4.28 -5.90 -15.91
C LEU A 203 4.60 -7.39 -16.00
N TRP A 204 5.53 -7.78 -16.87
CA TRP A 204 5.96 -9.18 -16.97
C TRP A 204 6.63 -9.68 -15.69
N VAL A 205 7.54 -8.88 -15.11
CA VAL A 205 8.21 -9.22 -13.84
C VAL A 205 7.19 -9.38 -12.71
N THR A 206 6.22 -8.46 -12.59
CA THR A 206 5.14 -8.55 -11.59
C THR A 206 4.29 -9.79 -11.79
N ILE A 207 3.87 -10.10 -13.03
CA ILE A 207 3.08 -11.30 -13.34
C ILE A 207 3.88 -12.56 -13.03
N ALA A 208 5.14 -12.65 -13.48
CA ALA A 208 6.00 -13.80 -13.24
C ALA A 208 6.23 -14.01 -11.74
N TYR A 209 6.59 -12.96 -11.00
CA TYR A 209 6.74 -12.99 -9.55
C TYR A 209 5.47 -13.52 -8.86
N THR A 210 4.32 -12.98 -9.23
CA THR A 210 3.03 -13.35 -8.64
C THR A 210 2.66 -14.80 -8.92
N VAL A 211 2.74 -15.22 -10.19
CA VAL A 211 2.34 -16.56 -10.62
C VAL A 211 3.29 -17.61 -10.05
N PHE A 212 4.59 -17.45 -10.25
CA PHE A 212 5.56 -18.46 -9.82
C PHE A 212 5.75 -18.48 -8.29
N GLY A 213 5.67 -17.34 -7.61
CA GLY A 213 5.66 -17.30 -6.15
C GLY A 213 4.42 -18.02 -5.59
N THR A 214 3.24 -17.67 -6.13
CA THR A 214 1.99 -18.31 -5.72
C THR A 214 2.03 -19.82 -5.93
N LEU A 215 2.39 -20.27 -7.13
CA LEU A 215 2.53 -21.70 -7.45
C LEU A 215 3.58 -22.36 -6.55
N GLY A 216 4.74 -21.74 -6.36
CA GLY A 216 5.83 -22.26 -5.53
C GLY A 216 5.35 -22.53 -4.10
N ALA A 217 4.69 -21.57 -3.46
CA ALA A 217 4.18 -21.76 -2.12
C ALA A 217 2.97 -22.72 -2.04
N LEU A 218 2.17 -22.87 -3.10
CA LEU A 218 1.15 -23.92 -3.15
C LEU A 218 1.78 -25.31 -3.25
N VAL A 219 2.82 -25.46 -4.07
CA VAL A 219 3.55 -26.72 -4.24
C VAL A 219 4.27 -27.09 -2.94
N LEU A 220 5.01 -26.16 -2.34
CA LEU A 220 5.65 -26.35 -1.03
C LEU A 220 4.61 -26.63 0.07
N GLY A 221 3.48 -25.91 0.04
CA GLY A 221 2.37 -26.11 0.97
C GLY A 221 1.74 -27.48 0.86
N LEU A 222 1.51 -27.96 -0.36
CA LEU A 222 1.00 -29.28 -0.65
C LEU A 222 1.99 -30.36 -0.19
N PHE A 223 3.27 -30.21 -0.51
CA PHE A 223 4.31 -31.12 -0.07
C PHE A 223 4.38 -31.22 1.46
N ALA A 224 4.39 -30.08 2.15
CA ALA A 224 4.35 -30.02 3.61
C ALA A 224 3.07 -30.67 4.19
N ALA A 225 1.93 -30.46 3.54
CA ALA A 225 0.65 -31.04 3.96
C ALA A 225 0.65 -32.56 3.82
N GLN A 226 1.21 -33.10 2.73
CA GLN A 226 1.35 -34.54 2.53
C GLN A 226 2.21 -35.19 3.61
N ILE A 227 3.36 -34.59 3.94
CA ILE A 227 4.24 -35.09 5.01
C ILE A 227 3.50 -35.10 6.36
N LEU A 228 2.81 -34.01 6.69
CA LEU A 228 2.16 -33.83 7.98
C LEU A 228 0.74 -34.38 8.05
N ASN A 229 0.23 -35.03 7.00
CA ASN A 229 -1.10 -35.64 7.00
C ASN A 229 -1.14 -36.88 7.89
N LYS A 230 -0.08 -37.72 7.84
CA LYS A 230 0.01 -38.95 8.64
C LYS A 230 0.50 -38.67 10.07
N PRO A 231 0.04 -39.44 11.08
CA PRO A 231 0.54 -39.32 12.44
C PRO A 231 1.95 -39.91 12.57
N PHE A 232 2.89 -39.17 13.17
CA PHE A 232 4.23 -39.65 13.51
C PHE A 232 4.82 -38.90 14.72
N LYS A 233 5.84 -39.46 15.36
CA LYS A 233 6.51 -38.85 16.53
C LYS A 233 7.23 -37.56 16.14
N GLY A 234 6.98 -36.46 16.85
CA GLY A 234 7.59 -35.15 16.55
C GLY A 234 6.81 -34.27 15.56
N ARG A 235 5.64 -34.74 15.07
CA ARG A 235 4.76 -34.00 14.14
C ARG A 235 4.46 -32.56 14.58
N ALA A 236 4.23 -32.33 15.88
CA ALA A 236 3.93 -31.00 16.41
C ALA A 236 5.11 -30.02 16.27
N ILE A 237 6.34 -30.50 16.47
CA ILE A 237 7.55 -29.67 16.34
C ILE A 237 7.76 -29.29 14.88
N ILE A 238 7.66 -30.25 13.96
CA ILE A 238 7.80 -29.98 12.52
C ILE A 238 6.70 -29.02 12.05
N ARG A 239 5.47 -29.18 12.53
CA ARG A 239 4.38 -28.25 12.24
C ARG A 239 4.70 -26.83 12.71
N GLY A 240 5.27 -26.66 13.91
CA GLY A 240 5.72 -25.37 14.41
C GLY A 240 6.83 -24.76 13.55
N LEU A 241 7.85 -25.55 13.19
CA LEU A 241 8.96 -25.12 12.34
C LEU A 241 8.48 -24.70 10.94
N PHE A 242 7.50 -25.39 10.37
CA PHE A 242 6.92 -25.02 9.07
C PHE A 242 6.10 -23.73 9.14
N LEU A 243 5.62 -23.31 10.30
CA LEU A 243 4.90 -22.03 10.45
C LEU A 243 5.83 -20.84 10.67
N PHE A 244 7.05 -21.08 11.13
CA PHE A 244 8.04 -20.04 11.41
C PHE A 244 8.24 -19.05 10.26
N PRO A 245 8.37 -19.51 8.98
CA PRO A 245 8.62 -18.60 7.88
C PRO A 245 7.55 -17.56 7.72
N TYR A 246 6.27 -17.80 8.09
CA TYR A 246 5.15 -16.86 7.95
C TYR A 246 4.93 -15.95 9.18
N VAL A 247 5.32 -16.41 10.37
CA VAL A 247 5.10 -15.68 11.63
C VAL A 247 6.19 -14.63 11.87
N ALA A 248 7.41 -14.88 11.41
CA ALA A 248 8.53 -13.97 11.65
C ALA A 248 8.33 -12.57 11.01
N PRO A 249 8.92 -11.50 11.55
CA PRO A 249 8.85 -10.17 10.92
C PRO A 249 9.52 -10.15 9.54
N VAL A 250 8.84 -9.60 8.53
CA VAL A 250 9.32 -9.62 7.13
C VAL A 250 10.70 -9.00 6.97
N ILE A 251 10.95 -7.87 7.65
CA ILE A 251 12.23 -7.15 7.61
C ILE A 251 13.36 -8.04 8.10
N ALA A 252 13.20 -8.66 9.27
CA ALA A 252 14.23 -9.52 9.86
C ALA A 252 14.56 -10.70 8.95
N VAL A 253 13.54 -11.33 8.37
CA VAL A 253 13.68 -12.49 7.50
C VAL A 253 14.33 -12.13 6.16
N ALA A 254 13.94 -11.01 5.56
CA ALA A 254 14.54 -10.50 4.33
C ALA A 254 16.03 -10.20 4.51
N PHE A 255 16.40 -9.46 5.56
CA PHE A 255 17.82 -9.19 5.86
C PHE A 255 18.61 -10.47 6.18
N THR A 256 17.98 -11.45 6.83
CA THR A 256 18.62 -12.76 7.05
C THR A 256 18.94 -13.44 5.72
N TRP A 257 18.03 -13.41 4.74
CA TRP A 257 18.28 -13.95 3.39
C TRP A 257 19.39 -13.17 2.66
N VAL A 258 19.38 -11.83 2.73
CA VAL A 258 20.42 -10.98 2.13
C VAL A 258 21.81 -11.33 2.69
N ILE A 259 21.94 -11.46 4.01
CA ILE A 259 23.21 -11.83 4.64
C ILE A 259 23.61 -13.27 4.32
N LEU A 260 22.65 -14.21 4.35
CA LEU A 260 22.90 -15.63 4.09
C LEU A 260 23.40 -15.87 2.66
N LEU A 261 22.84 -15.14 1.69
CA LEU A 261 23.12 -15.24 0.27
C LEU A 261 24.12 -14.17 -0.23
N ASP A 262 24.78 -13.46 0.69
CA ASP A 262 25.82 -12.49 0.33
C ASP A 262 26.94 -13.16 -0.51
N PRO A 263 27.38 -12.57 -1.62
CA PRO A 263 28.38 -13.18 -2.51
C PRO A 263 29.77 -13.28 -1.88
N PHE A 264 30.11 -12.44 -0.89
CA PHE A 264 31.46 -12.39 -0.33
C PHE A 264 31.59 -13.17 0.98
N ASN A 265 30.62 -13.03 1.89
CA ASN A 265 30.67 -13.57 3.24
C ASN A 265 29.45 -14.45 3.58
N GLY A 266 28.54 -14.67 2.64
CA GLY A 266 27.31 -15.45 2.87
C GLY A 266 27.60 -16.93 3.08
N THR A 267 27.00 -17.52 4.12
CA THR A 267 27.17 -18.94 4.44
C THR A 267 26.74 -19.86 3.29
N PHE A 268 25.71 -19.49 2.54
CA PHE A 268 25.24 -20.30 1.41
C PHE A 268 26.27 -20.36 0.28
N ASN A 269 26.85 -19.22 -0.09
CA ASN A 269 27.94 -19.17 -1.08
C ASN A 269 29.17 -19.95 -0.60
N ALA A 270 29.52 -19.84 0.69
CA ALA A 270 30.62 -20.62 1.26
C ALA A 270 30.39 -22.14 1.17
N ILE A 271 29.14 -22.60 1.34
CA ILE A 271 28.78 -24.02 1.16
C ILE A 271 28.90 -24.42 -0.32
N LEU A 272 28.38 -23.62 -1.25
CA LEU A 272 28.45 -23.91 -2.69
C LEU A 272 29.89 -24.03 -3.19
N GLN A 273 30.78 -23.14 -2.76
CA GLN A 273 32.21 -23.19 -3.10
C GLN A 273 32.89 -24.43 -2.51
N ARG A 274 32.60 -24.78 -1.25
CA ARG A 274 33.14 -25.99 -0.62
C ARG A 274 32.67 -27.29 -1.28
N MET A 275 31.46 -27.28 -1.84
CA MET A 275 30.92 -28.41 -2.60
C MET A 275 31.40 -28.43 -4.06
N ASN A 276 32.28 -27.51 -4.46
CA ASN A 276 32.74 -27.31 -5.84
C ASN A 276 31.56 -27.13 -6.83
N VAL A 277 30.46 -26.51 -6.39
CA VAL A 277 29.32 -26.18 -7.26
C VAL A 277 29.60 -24.89 -8.04
N THR A 278 30.30 -23.93 -7.42
CA THR A 278 30.68 -22.66 -8.05
C THR A 278 32.10 -22.27 -7.66
N ASP A 279 32.87 -21.73 -8.61
CA ASP A 279 34.25 -21.28 -8.37
C ASP A 279 34.33 -19.93 -7.67
N ALA A 280 33.27 -19.12 -7.79
CA ALA A 280 33.15 -17.80 -7.18
C ALA A 280 31.81 -17.64 -6.46
N GLY A 281 31.71 -16.59 -5.65
CA GLY A 281 30.47 -16.20 -4.98
C GLY A 281 29.42 -15.74 -5.99
N VAL A 282 28.24 -16.34 -5.92
CA VAL A 282 27.09 -15.99 -6.75
C VAL A 282 26.35 -14.82 -6.10
N ASN A 283 26.14 -13.75 -6.86
CA ASN A 283 25.37 -12.59 -6.40
C ASN A 283 23.88 -12.78 -6.69
N PHE A 284 23.21 -13.56 -5.84
CA PHE A 284 21.81 -13.95 -6.01
C PHE A 284 20.82 -12.79 -6.17
N PHE A 285 21.09 -11.63 -5.57
CA PHE A 285 20.20 -10.46 -5.61
C PHE A 285 20.65 -9.36 -6.58
N GLY A 286 21.94 -9.30 -6.90
CA GLY A 286 22.51 -8.25 -7.76
C GLY A 286 22.72 -8.65 -9.22
N GLN A 287 22.68 -9.95 -9.53
CA GLN A 287 22.84 -10.45 -10.90
C GLN A 287 21.49 -10.68 -11.57
N ARG A 288 21.23 -9.94 -12.66
CA ARG A 288 19.96 -10.02 -13.41
C ARG A 288 19.73 -11.40 -14.02
N ALA A 289 20.73 -11.91 -14.73
CA ALA A 289 20.65 -13.19 -15.40
C ALA A 289 21.95 -13.99 -15.24
N LEU A 290 21.80 -15.30 -15.12
CA LEU A 290 22.88 -16.28 -15.14
C LEU A 290 22.78 -17.03 -16.48
N PRO A 291 23.80 -16.98 -17.35
CA PRO A 291 23.81 -17.80 -18.55
C PRO A 291 24.00 -19.26 -18.14
N ILE A 292 23.08 -20.13 -18.57
CA ILE A 292 23.16 -21.58 -18.35
C ILE A 292 23.26 -22.25 -19.71
N ASP A 293 24.38 -22.92 -19.96
CA ASP A 293 24.61 -23.69 -21.17
C ASP A 293 24.12 -25.13 -20.99
N ILE A 294 23.05 -25.50 -21.70
CA ILE A 294 22.50 -26.86 -21.67
C ILE A 294 22.46 -27.39 -23.10
N PHE A 295 23.18 -28.49 -23.37
CA PHE A 295 23.24 -29.15 -24.68
C PHE A 295 23.59 -28.20 -25.85
N GLY A 296 24.44 -27.20 -25.60
CA GLY A 296 24.88 -26.22 -26.62
C GLY A 296 23.93 -25.04 -26.83
N LEU A 297 22.89 -24.89 -26.00
CA LEU A 297 21.98 -23.75 -26.00
C LEU A 297 22.16 -22.93 -24.71
N THR A 298 22.52 -21.65 -24.86
CA THR A 298 22.66 -20.72 -23.74
C THR A 298 21.31 -20.10 -23.39
N ILE A 299 20.82 -20.34 -22.17
CA ILE A 299 19.57 -19.75 -21.66
C ILE A 299 19.93 -18.73 -20.58
N GLU A 300 19.37 -17.53 -20.68
CA GLU A 300 19.48 -16.52 -19.63
C GLU A 300 18.47 -16.81 -18.50
N PHE A 301 18.95 -17.35 -17.39
CA PHE A 301 18.12 -17.61 -16.21
C PHE A 301 18.03 -16.36 -15.33
N PRO A 302 16.83 -15.82 -15.04
CA PRO A 302 16.67 -14.57 -14.30
C PRO A 302 16.93 -14.75 -12.79
N LEU A 303 18.20 -14.78 -12.40
CA LEU A 303 18.66 -15.22 -11.08
C LEU A 303 18.07 -14.38 -9.93
N ALA A 304 18.12 -13.06 -10.01
CA ALA A 304 17.56 -12.17 -8.99
C ALA A 304 16.06 -12.38 -8.80
N LEU A 305 15.30 -12.39 -9.90
CA LEU A 305 13.86 -12.64 -9.86
C LEU A 305 13.53 -14.04 -9.31
N ALA A 306 14.25 -15.06 -9.74
CA ALA A 306 14.06 -16.43 -9.24
C ALA A 306 14.36 -16.55 -7.74
N THR A 307 15.36 -15.84 -7.23
CA THR A 307 15.70 -15.81 -5.80
C THR A 307 14.59 -15.14 -4.99
N VAL A 308 14.06 -14.01 -5.47
CA VAL A 308 12.93 -13.31 -4.82
C VAL A 308 11.65 -14.16 -4.88
N ILE A 309 11.39 -14.88 -5.98
CA ILE A 309 10.30 -15.86 -6.09
C ILE A 309 10.47 -17.00 -5.08
N ALA A 310 11.69 -17.52 -4.92
CA ALA A 310 11.98 -18.58 -3.95
C ALA A 310 11.76 -18.10 -2.51
N PHE A 311 12.13 -16.86 -2.20
CA PHE A 311 11.83 -16.22 -0.92
C PHE A 311 10.32 -16.12 -0.68
N GLU A 312 9.55 -15.62 -1.66
CA GLU A 312 8.07 -15.52 -1.58
C GLU A 312 7.46 -16.90 -1.32
N ALA A 313 7.86 -17.89 -2.12
CA ALA A 313 7.35 -19.25 -1.97
C ALA A 313 7.66 -19.83 -0.59
N TRP A 314 8.89 -19.67 -0.07
CA TRP A 314 9.25 -20.18 1.25
C TRP A 314 8.57 -19.40 2.40
N ARG A 315 8.38 -18.09 2.25
CA ARG A 315 7.74 -17.23 3.26
C ARG A 315 6.26 -17.52 3.40
N TYR A 316 5.55 -17.75 2.28
CA TYR A 316 4.09 -17.85 2.26
C TYR A 316 3.54 -19.28 2.04
N PHE A 317 4.39 -20.30 1.82
CA PHE A 317 3.91 -21.69 1.85
C PHE A 317 3.20 -22.08 3.15
N PRO A 318 3.53 -21.56 4.36
CA PRO A 318 2.93 -22.05 5.59
C PRO A 318 1.42 -21.83 5.65
N LEU A 319 0.94 -20.72 5.07
CA LEU A 319 -0.49 -20.46 4.92
C LEU A 319 -1.14 -21.52 4.02
N SER A 320 -0.58 -21.73 2.83
CA SER A 320 -1.05 -22.73 1.87
C SER A 320 -1.08 -24.13 2.49
N PHE A 321 -0.01 -24.49 3.20
CA PHE A 321 0.12 -25.72 3.97
C PHE A 321 -1.05 -25.95 4.93
N LEU A 322 -1.38 -24.96 5.76
CA LEU A 322 -2.45 -25.12 6.76
C LEU A 322 -3.81 -25.39 6.13
N PHE A 323 -4.17 -24.63 5.09
CA PHE A 323 -5.45 -24.79 4.41
C PHE A 323 -5.53 -26.11 3.63
N ILE A 324 -4.46 -26.48 2.94
CA ILE A 324 -4.39 -27.76 2.20
C ILE A 324 -4.45 -28.92 3.18
N LEU A 325 -3.70 -28.89 4.28
CA LEU A 325 -3.72 -29.94 5.30
C LEU A 325 -5.12 -30.10 5.92
N ALA A 326 -5.78 -28.99 6.25
CA ALA A 326 -7.15 -29.04 6.79
C ALA A 326 -8.13 -29.68 5.80
N ARG A 327 -8.02 -29.34 4.50
CA ARG A 327 -8.86 -29.96 3.47
C ARG A 327 -8.53 -31.44 3.26
N MET A 328 -7.26 -31.82 3.28
CA MET A 328 -6.83 -33.22 3.17
C MET A 328 -7.40 -34.07 4.31
N GLN A 329 -7.42 -33.53 5.53
CA GLN A 329 -7.97 -34.21 6.72
C GLN A 329 -9.49 -34.37 6.68
N SER A 330 -10.19 -33.63 5.81
CA SER A 330 -11.64 -33.75 5.64
C SER A 330 -12.05 -34.71 4.52
N ILE A 331 -11.09 -35.33 3.81
CA ILE A 331 -11.37 -36.37 2.81
C ILE A 331 -11.64 -37.69 3.54
N SER A 332 -12.72 -38.39 3.19
CA SER A 332 -13.05 -39.68 3.81
C SER A 332 -11.94 -40.71 3.62
N SER A 333 -11.60 -41.44 4.69
CA SER A 333 -10.66 -42.57 4.64
C SER A 333 -11.18 -43.71 3.75
N ASP A 334 -12.49 -43.90 3.68
CA ASP A 334 -13.13 -44.98 2.91
C ASP A 334 -12.73 -44.95 1.43
N MET A 335 -12.51 -43.74 0.88
CA MET A 335 -12.06 -43.58 -0.50
C MET A 335 -10.65 -44.14 -0.73
N TYR A 336 -9.76 -43.99 0.26
CA TYR A 336 -8.40 -44.49 0.19
C TYR A 336 -8.34 -45.99 0.45
N GLU A 337 -9.15 -46.50 1.38
CA GLU A 337 -9.26 -47.95 1.66
C GLU A 337 -9.83 -48.70 0.45
N ALA A 338 -10.89 -48.17 -0.18
CA ALA A 338 -11.43 -48.75 -1.42
C ALA A 338 -10.38 -48.79 -2.54
N ALA A 339 -9.62 -47.70 -2.70
CA ALA A 339 -8.55 -47.64 -3.70
C ALA A 339 -7.40 -48.64 -3.41
N GLU A 340 -7.09 -48.89 -2.15
CA GLU A 340 -6.10 -49.89 -1.75
C GLU A 340 -6.56 -51.32 -2.08
N VAL A 341 -7.86 -51.62 -1.86
CA VAL A 341 -8.47 -52.90 -2.27
C VAL A 341 -8.44 -53.08 -3.80
N ASP A 342 -8.62 -51.99 -4.55
CA ASP A 342 -8.49 -51.98 -6.01
C ASP A 342 -7.02 -52.02 -6.51
N GLY A 343 -6.04 -52.10 -5.61
CA GLY A 343 -4.62 -52.18 -5.94
C GLY A 343 -3.99 -50.87 -6.39
N ALA A 344 -4.61 -49.73 -6.11
CA ALA A 344 -4.09 -48.41 -6.47
C ALA A 344 -2.84 -48.06 -5.62
N SER A 345 -1.73 -47.79 -6.32
CA SER A 345 -0.49 -47.28 -5.71
C SER A 345 -0.67 -45.88 -5.08
N PRO A 346 0.19 -45.48 -4.12
CA PRO A 346 0.10 -44.16 -3.48
C PRO A 346 0.13 -42.98 -4.45
N LEU A 347 0.89 -43.08 -5.55
CA LEU A 347 0.93 -42.05 -6.58
C LEU A 347 -0.39 -41.99 -7.37
N GLN A 348 -0.98 -43.13 -7.68
CA GLN A 348 -2.32 -43.17 -8.30
C GLN A 348 -3.38 -42.59 -7.37
N GLN A 349 -3.36 -42.93 -6.09
CA GLN A 349 -4.26 -42.35 -5.08
C GLN A 349 -4.09 -40.82 -5.01
N PHE A 350 -2.86 -40.31 -5.04
CA PHE A 350 -2.61 -38.88 -5.07
C PHE A 350 -3.23 -38.20 -6.30
N TRP A 351 -2.96 -38.70 -7.51
CA TRP A 351 -3.43 -38.07 -8.75
C TRP A 351 -4.93 -38.22 -8.99
N HIS A 352 -5.54 -39.34 -8.57
CA HIS A 352 -6.94 -39.65 -8.87
C HIS A 352 -7.91 -39.34 -7.72
N ILE A 353 -7.43 -39.28 -6.48
CA ILE A 353 -8.27 -39.02 -5.30
C ILE A 353 -7.87 -37.69 -4.66
N SER A 354 -6.63 -37.56 -4.18
CA SER A 354 -6.23 -36.40 -3.40
C SER A 354 -6.24 -35.10 -4.21
N LEU A 355 -5.52 -35.05 -5.33
CA LEU A 355 -5.36 -33.83 -6.12
C LEU A 355 -6.72 -33.30 -6.65
N PRO A 356 -7.61 -34.11 -7.25
CA PRO A 356 -8.93 -33.65 -7.69
C PRO A 356 -9.77 -33.08 -6.55
N GLN A 357 -9.74 -33.71 -5.38
CA GLN A 357 -10.46 -33.24 -4.18
C GLN A 357 -9.88 -31.94 -3.61
N LEU A 358 -8.61 -31.64 -3.91
CA LEU A 358 -7.91 -30.43 -3.51
C LEU A 358 -8.01 -29.29 -4.53
N LEU A 359 -8.43 -29.53 -5.78
CA LEU A 359 -8.47 -28.49 -6.81
C LEU A 359 -9.28 -27.26 -6.40
N GLY A 360 -10.40 -27.44 -5.69
CA GLY A 360 -11.21 -26.33 -5.19
C GLY A 360 -10.43 -25.42 -4.23
N ILE A 361 -9.75 -26.00 -3.24
CA ILE A 361 -8.96 -25.23 -2.27
C ILE A 361 -7.70 -24.65 -2.93
N LEU A 362 -7.03 -25.39 -3.81
CA LEU A 362 -5.84 -24.93 -4.52
C LEU A 362 -6.16 -23.74 -5.42
N SER A 363 -7.29 -23.78 -6.14
CA SER A 363 -7.74 -22.67 -6.99
C SER A 363 -8.10 -21.43 -6.17
N THR A 364 -8.76 -21.63 -5.03
CA THR A 364 -9.14 -20.53 -4.13
C THR A 364 -7.91 -19.87 -3.52
N LEU A 365 -6.97 -20.68 -3.03
CA LEU A 365 -5.70 -20.18 -2.50
C LEU A 365 -4.85 -19.51 -3.58
N PHE A 366 -4.82 -20.06 -4.80
CA PHE A 366 -4.15 -19.43 -5.92
C PHE A 366 -4.70 -18.03 -6.19
N LEU A 367 -6.03 -17.90 -6.33
CA LEU A 367 -6.66 -16.62 -6.61
C LEU A 367 -6.44 -15.60 -5.49
N LEU A 368 -6.64 -16.01 -4.24
CA LEU A 368 -6.47 -15.11 -3.09
C LEU A 368 -5.02 -14.63 -2.98
N ARG A 369 -4.06 -15.55 -3.12
CA ARG A 369 -2.64 -15.21 -3.07
C ARG A 369 -2.19 -14.42 -4.27
N PHE A 370 -2.69 -14.72 -5.47
CA PHE A 370 -2.42 -13.92 -6.65
C PHE A 370 -2.78 -12.45 -6.40
N ILE A 371 -3.96 -12.17 -5.85
CA ILE A 371 -4.41 -10.79 -5.54
C ILE A 371 -3.46 -10.10 -4.55
N TRP A 372 -3.00 -10.81 -3.51
CA TRP A 372 -2.12 -10.26 -2.49
C TRP A 372 -0.67 -10.09 -2.98
N THR A 373 -0.14 -11.06 -3.72
CA THR A 373 1.23 -11.08 -4.22
C THR A 373 1.39 -10.10 -5.40
N PHE A 374 0.35 -9.82 -6.18
CA PHE A 374 0.42 -8.88 -7.32
C PHE A 374 0.80 -7.46 -6.92
N ASN A 375 0.37 -6.99 -5.75
CA ASN A 375 0.68 -5.65 -5.24
C ASN A 375 1.75 -5.68 -4.13
N LYS A 376 2.58 -6.72 -4.09
CA LYS A 376 3.53 -6.95 -3.00
C LYS A 376 4.82 -6.16 -3.22
N PHE A 377 5.04 -5.16 -2.39
CA PHE A 377 6.17 -4.24 -2.50
C PHE A 377 7.34 -4.56 -1.55
N ASP A 378 7.02 -4.94 -0.31
CA ASP A 378 7.98 -5.09 0.79
C ASP A 378 9.05 -6.15 0.51
N ASP A 379 8.67 -7.32 0.00
CA ASP A 379 9.62 -8.41 -0.26
C ASP A 379 10.67 -8.02 -1.32
N ILE A 380 10.23 -7.42 -2.43
CA ILE A 380 11.11 -6.98 -3.52
C ILE A 380 12.02 -5.84 -3.04
N PHE A 381 11.44 -4.84 -2.36
CA PHE A 381 12.17 -3.68 -1.88
C PHE A 381 13.24 -4.05 -0.85
N LEU A 382 12.93 -4.93 0.10
CA LEU A 382 13.86 -5.34 1.15
C LEU A 382 14.99 -6.25 0.65
N LEU A 383 14.73 -7.08 -0.37
CA LEU A 383 15.73 -8.01 -0.90
C LEU A 383 16.63 -7.40 -1.98
N THR A 384 16.06 -6.58 -2.85
CA THR A 384 16.74 -6.10 -4.07
C THR A 384 16.64 -4.59 -4.29
N GLY A 385 15.73 -3.90 -3.60
CA GLY A 385 15.40 -2.50 -3.90
C GLY A 385 14.81 -2.28 -5.29
N GLY A 386 14.38 -3.35 -5.99
CA GLY A 386 13.99 -3.31 -7.40
C GLY A 386 15.17 -3.32 -8.39
N ALA A 387 16.39 -3.61 -7.94
CA ALA A 387 17.56 -3.71 -8.82
C ALA A 387 17.56 -5.02 -9.65
N ALA A 388 18.53 -5.17 -10.56
CA ALA A 388 18.76 -6.44 -11.26
C ALA A 388 17.53 -7.02 -12.01
N GLY A 389 16.60 -6.17 -12.45
CA GLY A 389 15.42 -6.60 -13.20
C GLY A 389 14.28 -7.17 -12.36
N THR A 390 14.22 -6.85 -11.06
CA THR A 390 13.11 -7.21 -10.16
C THR A 390 12.12 -6.07 -9.92
N ARG A 391 12.30 -4.94 -10.61
CA ARG A 391 11.48 -3.73 -10.47
C ARG A 391 10.04 -3.91 -10.94
#